data_AF-A0ABD0Y528-F1
#
_entry.id   AF-A0ABD0Y528-F1
#
_cell.length_a   1.000
_cell.length_b   1.000
_cell.length_c   1.000
_cell.angle_alpha   90.00
_cell.angle_beta   90.00
_cell.angle_gamma   90.00
#
_symmetry.space_group_name_H-M   'P 1'
#
loop_
_entity.id
_entity.type
_entity.pdbx_description
1 polymer ?
#
loop_
_entity_poly.entity_id
_entity_poly.type
_entity_poly.pdbx_seq_one_letter_code
_entity_poly.pdbx_strand_id
1 'polypeptide(L)'
;MTPVQRILRGGIEVTVKKPNVVINYTKHMGGVDRADQLASTYCFLRKSLKWWCKLFFWGLGICSIDSYILYKITKQQRGEQPLNHLRYVKTLVQQLTGNFRQTRARASTSTSESENIRLNGKLHSILTGVRKDCKVCSQRNNPGKRHQTTYYCDTCPDKPGMHLGSCFIKYHTKQNYKD
;
A
#
# COMPACT_ATOMS: atom_id res chain seq x y z
N MET A 1 -50.78 -17.34 5.88
CA MET A 1 -49.78 -18.32 5.44
C MET A 1 -49.61 -18.18 3.96
N THR A 2 -48.39 -18.02 3.47
CA THR A 2 -48.10 -17.83 2.05
C THR A 2 -47.34 -19.03 1.50
N PRO A 3 -47.65 -19.47 0.27
CA PRO A 3 -46.93 -20.55 -0.38
C PRO A 3 -45.52 -20.08 -0.77
N VAL A 4 -44.51 -20.89 -0.47
CA VAL A 4 -43.11 -20.64 -0.85
C VAL A 4 -42.53 -21.91 -1.45
N GLN A 5 -41.82 -21.79 -2.57
CA GLN A 5 -41.09 -22.89 -3.18
C GLN A 5 -39.86 -23.25 -2.33
N ARG A 6 -39.66 -24.55 -2.08
CA ARG A 6 -38.51 -25.07 -1.37
C ARG A 6 -37.93 -26.25 -2.14
N ILE A 7 -36.62 -26.22 -2.35
CA ILE A 7 -35.89 -27.33 -2.94
C ILE A 7 -35.53 -28.30 -1.80
N LEU A 8 -35.95 -29.56 -1.95
CA LEU A 8 -35.58 -30.66 -1.07
C LEU A 8 -34.28 -31.33 -1.54
N ARG A 9 -33.74 -32.19 -0.67
CA ARG A 9 -32.56 -32.99 -1.00
C ARG A 9 -32.87 -33.85 -2.23
N GLY A 10 -32.04 -33.74 -3.27
CA GLY A 10 -32.28 -34.39 -4.57
C GLY A 10 -32.91 -33.48 -5.64
N GLY A 11 -33.06 -32.17 -5.38
CA GLY A 11 -33.49 -31.19 -6.41
C GLY A 11 -35.01 -31.12 -6.62
N ILE A 12 -35.79 -31.85 -5.83
CA ILE A 12 -37.26 -31.85 -5.91
C ILE A 12 -37.80 -30.52 -5.37
N GLU A 13 -38.57 -29.80 -6.17
CA GLU A 13 -39.21 -28.56 -5.77
C GLU A 13 -40.60 -28.83 -5.18
N VAL A 14 -40.82 -28.39 -3.94
CA VAL A 14 -42.09 -28.57 -3.22
C VAL A 14 -42.61 -27.21 -2.76
N THR A 15 -43.92 -27.00 -2.90
CA THR A 15 -44.59 -25.81 -2.39
C THR A 15 -45.01 -26.03 -0.94
N VAL A 16 -44.46 -25.23 -0.03
CA VAL A 16 -44.77 -25.30 1.41
C VAL A 16 -45.43 -24.01 1.87
N LYS A 17 -46.53 -24.12 2.60
CA LYS A 17 -47.18 -22.96 3.24
C LYS A 17 -46.39 -22.55 4.48
N LYS A 18 -45.89 -21.32 4.52
CA LYS A 18 -45.19 -20.76 5.68
C LYS A 18 -46.00 -19.64 6.34
N PRO A 19 -45.90 -19.46 7.67
CA PRO A 19 -46.44 -18.29 8.32
C PRO A 19 -45.79 -17.01 7.78
N ASN A 20 -46.58 -15.94 7.64
CA ASN A 20 -46.09 -14.66 7.11
C ASN A 20 -44.97 -14.08 8.01
N VAL A 21 -45.01 -14.36 9.31
CA VAL A 21 -43.99 -13.94 10.28
C VAL A 21 -42.61 -14.49 9.94
N VAL A 22 -42.54 -15.76 9.53
CA VAL A 22 -41.28 -16.44 9.17
C VAL A 22 -40.69 -15.83 7.91
N ILE A 23 -41.54 -15.54 6.92
CA ILE A 23 -41.09 -14.93 5.66
C ILE A 23 -40.59 -13.51 5.89
N ASN A 24 -41.30 -12.74 6.70
CA ASN A 24 -40.88 -11.39 7.04
C ASN A 24 -39.53 -11.39 7.77
N TYR A 25 -39.36 -12.32 8.72
CA TYR A 25 -38.08 -12.51 9.40
C TYR A 25 -36.96 -12.87 8.41
N THR A 26 -37.12 -13.93 7.60
CA THR A 26 -36.09 -14.36 6.65
C THR A 26 -35.74 -13.27 5.62
N LYS A 27 -36.71 -12.45 5.21
CA LYS A 27 -36.49 -11.34 4.28
C LYS A 27 -35.53 -10.28 4.85
N HIS A 28 -35.56 -10.04 6.16
CA HIS A 28 -34.82 -8.95 6.80
C HIS A 28 -33.64 -9.41 7.68
N MET A 29 -33.53 -10.70 8.03
CA MET A 29 -32.50 -11.19 8.97
C MET A 29 -31.06 -10.96 8.48
N GLY A 30 -30.83 -10.97 7.15
CA GLY A 30 -29.49 -10.94 6.56
C GLY A 30 -28.83 -9.56 6.51
N GLY A 31 -29.36 -8.55 7.19
CA GLY A 31 -28.77 -7.21 7.21
C GLY A 31 -27.36 -7.21 7.81
N VAL A 32 -27.20 -7.85 8.97
CA VAL A 32 -25.92 -7.96 9.68
C VAL A 32 -24.91 -8.78 8.88
N ASP A 33 -25.33 -9.95 8.37
CA ASP A 33 -24.47 -10.83 7.57
C ASP A 33 -23.89 -10.13 6.34
N ARG A 34 -24.68 -9.26 5.70
CA ARG A 34 -24.22 -8.47 4.54
C ARG A 34 -23.19 -7.42 4.94
N ALA A 35 -23.36 -6.76 6.08
CA ALA A 35 -22.38 -5.81 6.60
C ALA A 35 -21.06 -6.53 6.95
N ASP A 36 -21.15 -7.67 7.64
CA ASP A 36 -19.99 -8.51 7.98
C ASP A 36 -19.30 -9.07 6.74
N GLN A 37 -20.06 -9.44 5.71
CA GLN A 37 -19.50 -9.83 4.42
C GLN A 37 -18.71 -8.69 3.79
N LEU A 38 -19.26 -7.47 3.73
CA LEU A 38 -18.55 -6.31 3.17
C LEU A 38 -17.29 -5.96 3.97
N ALA A 39 -17.36 -6.05 5.31
CA ALA A 39 -16.25 -5.79 6.21
C ALA A 39 -15.12 -6.83 6.08
N SER A 40 -15.48 -8.10 5.95
CA SER A 40 -14.51 -9.20 5.79
C SER A 40 -13.84 -9.19 4.41
N THR A 41 -14.58 -8.83 3.34
CA THR A 41 -14.07 -8.85 1.96
C THR A 41 -12.86 -7.91 1.76
N TYR A 42 -12.84 -6.75 2.43
CA TYR A 42 -11.76 -5.76 2.33
C TYR A 42 -11.23 -5.36 3.71
N CYS A 43 -11.02 -6.33 4.58
CA CYS A 43 -10.48 -6.10 5.91
C CYS A 43 -9.04 -5.56 5.83
N PHE A 44 -8.81 -4.34 6.35
CA PHE A 44 -7.48 -3.73 6.44
C PHE A 44 -6.94 -3.67 7.88
N LEU A 45 -7.56 -4.40 8.81
CA LEU A 45 -7.05 -4.53 10.17
C LEU A 45 -5.68 -5.21 10.14
N ARG A 46 -4.69 -4.60 10.81
CA ARG A 46 -3.35 -5.17 10.98
C ARG A 46 -3.14 -5.58 12.43
N LYS A 47 -2.27 -6.59 12.64
CA LYS A 47 -1.82 -6.94 13.98
C LYS A 47 -1.15 -5.72 14.63
N SER A 48 -1.64 -5.33 15.80
CA SER A 48 -1.10 -4.23 16.60
C SER A 48 -1.11 -4.64 18.06
N LEU A 49 -0.06 -4.26 18.79
CA LEU A 49 0.03 -4.47 20.25
C LEU A 49 -0.92 -3.52 21.01
N LYS A 50 -1.31 -2.40 20.39
CA LYS A 50 -2.18 -1.40 20.98
C LYS A 50 -3.64 -1.74 20.66
N TRP A 51 -4.42 -2.07 21.69
CA TRP A 51 -5.82 -2.49 21.54
C TRP A 51 -6.70 -1.43 20.87
N TRP A 52 -6.48 -0.13 21.16
CA TRP A 52 -7.25 0.96 20.57
C TRP A 52 -7.09 1.07 19.05
N CYS A 53 -5.95 0.63 18.49
CA CYS A 53 -5.77 0.61 17.04
C CYS A 53 -6.78 -0.32 16.37
N LYS A 54 -7.15 -1.44 17.03
CA LYS A 54 -8.16 -2.36 16.52
C LYS A 54 -9.51 -1.66 16.38
N LEU A 55 -9.93 -0.91 17.40
CA LEU A 55 -11.19 -0.14 17.38
C LEU A 55 -11.17 0.94 16.30
N PHE A 56 -10.07 1.68 16.20
CA PHE A 56 -9.92 2.74 15.21
C PHE A 56 -10.04 2.20 13.77
N PHE A 57 -9.26 1.16 13.43
CA PHE A 57 -9.29 0.60 12.07
C PHE A 57 -10.59 -0.14 11.76
N TRP A 58 -11.20 -0.80 12.75
CA TRP A 58 -12.54 -1.37 12.59
C TRP A 58 -13.57 -0.28 12.30
N GLY A 59 -13.59 0.80 13.09
CA GLY A 59 -14.49 1.94 12.87
C GLY A 59 -14.30 2.59 11.50
N LEU A 60 -13.05 2.78 11.06
CA LEU A 60 -12.75 3.30 9.72
C LEU A 60 -13.30 2.37 8.62
N GLY A 61 -13.28 1.04 8.85
CA GLY A 61 -13.83 0.04 7.95
C GLY A 61 -15.34 0.17 7.82
N ILE A 62 -16.04 0.31 8.96
CA ILE A 62 -17.49 0.55 8.98
C ILE A 62 -17.85 1.87 8.29
N CYS A 63 -17.15 2.97 8.59
CA CYS A 63 -17.37 4.25 7.91
C CYS A 63 -17.22 4.14 6.38
N SER A 64 -16.26 3.33 5.92
CA SER A 64 -16.05 3.11 4.48
C SER A 64 -17.23 2.34 3.86
N ILE A 65 -17.77 1.34 4.54
CA ILE A 65 -18.95 0.58 4.10
C ILE A 65 -20.20 1.46 4.09
N ASP A 66 -20.42 2.25 5.14
CA ASP A 66 -21.57 3.15 5.23
C ASP A 66 -21.54 4.19 4.12
N SER A 67 -20.35 4.75 3.83
CA SER A 67 -20.18 5.68 2.70
C SER A 67 -20.52 5.02 1.35
N TYR A 68 -20.19 3.74 1.18
CA TYR A 68 -20.50 2.98 -0.03
C TYR A 68 -22.00 2.68 -0.16
N ILE A 69 -22.68 2.36 0.95
CA ILE A 69 -24.14 2.18 0.98
C ILE A 69 -24.82 3.49 0.58
N LEU A 70 -24.40 4.61 1.15
CA LEU A 70 -24.92 5.93 0.80
C LEU A 70 -24.68 6.24 -0.68
N TYR A 71 -23.47 6.01 -1.18
CA TYR A 71 -23.14 6.18 -2.60
C TYR A 71 -24.06 5.37 -3.52
N LYS A 72 -24.34 4.11 -3.17
CA LYS A 72 -25.27 3.26 -3.92
C LYS A 72 -26.68 3.85 -3.97
N ILE A 73 -27.19 4.29 -2.82
CA ILE A 73 -28.53 4.89 -2.73
C ILE A 73 -28.60 6.14 -3.62
N THR A 74 -27.60 7.03 -3.53
CA THR A 74 -27.57 8.26 -4.35
C THR A 74 -27.48 7.97 -5.85
N LYS A 75 -26.68 6.98 -6.27
CA LYS A 75 -26.58 6.59 -7.69
C LYS A 75 -27.88 5.98 -8.22
N GLN A 76 -28.52 5.11 -7.42
CA GLN A 76 -29.81 4.52 -7.77
C GLN A 76 -30.90 5.60 -7.91
N GLN A 77 -30.94 6.59 -7.03
CA GLN A 77 -31.88 7.72 -7.13
C GLN A 77 -31.68 8.54 -8.42
N ARG A 78 -30.46 8.58 -8.95
CA ARG A 78 -30.12 9.25 -10.21
C ARG A 78 -30.29 8.37 -11.45
N GLY A 79 -30.72 7.11 -11.28
CA GLY A 79 -30.84 6.15 -12.38
C GLY A 79 -29.50 5.63 -12.91
N GLU A 80 -28.40 5.86 -12.19
CA GLU A 80 -27.06 5.45 -12.59
C GLU A 80 -26.66 4.11 -11.98
N GLN A 81 -25.86 3.33 -12.71
CA GLN A 81 -25.32 2.07 -12.20
C GLN A 81 -24.19 2.35 -11.19
N PRO A 82 -24.31 1.89 -9.92
CA PRO A 82 -23.27 2.10 -8.93
C PRO A 82 -22.03 1.25 -9.24
N LEU A 83 -20.88 1.75 -8.82
CA LEU A 83 -19.61 1.02 -8.88
C LEU A 83 -19.65 -0.22 -7.98
N ASN A 84 -18.89 -1.25 -8.36
CA ASN A 84 -18.61 -2.38 -7.49
C ASN A 84 -17.77 -1.92 -6.27
N HIS A 85 -17.92 -2.59 -5.12
CA HIS A 85 -17.30 -2.23 -3.85
C HIS A 85 -15.78 -2.08 -3.98
N LEU A 86 -15.11 -3.00 -4.68
CA LEU A 86 -13.68 -2.92 -4.96
C LEU A 86 -13.27 -1.61 -5.65
N ARG A 87 -14.03 -1.23 -6.70
CA ARG A 87 -13.72 -0.03 -7.49
C ARG A 87 -13.95 1.21 -6.64
N TYR A 88 -15.03 1.24 -5.88
CA TYR A 88 -15.32 2.31 -4.94
C TYR A 88 -14.18 2.50 -3.93
N VAL A 89 -13.74 1.44 -3.25
CA VAL A 89 -12.64 1.51 -2.27
C VAL A 89 -11.33 1.95 -2.94
N LYS A 90 -11.01 1.44 -4.14
CA LYS A 90 -9.81 1.87 -4.89
C LYS A 90 -9.84 3.36 -5.21
N THR A 91 -10.97 3.87 -5.70
CA THR A 91 -11.13 5.31 -6.00
C THR A 91 -11.04 6.14 -4.74
N LEU A 92 -11.65 5.71 -3.64
CA LEU A 92 -11.56 6.37 -2.34
C LEU A 92 -10.11 6.47 -1.87
N VAL A 93 -9.35 5.37 -1.93
CA VAL A 93 -7.93 5.37 -1.55
C VAL A 93 -7.10 6.29 -2.44
N GLN A 94 -7.36 6.31 -3.75
CA GLN A 94 -6.68 7.22 -4.68
C GLN A 94 -6.97 8.70 -4.34
N GLN A 95 -8.22 9.04 -4.05
CA GLN A 95 -8.64 10.39 -3.66
C GLN A 95 -8.02 10.81 -2.32
N LEU A 96 -8.00 9.92 -1.33
CA LEU A 96 -7.37 10.17 -0.02
C LEU A 96 -5.85 10.29 -0.12
N THR A 97 -5.21 9.56 -1.03
CA THR A 97 -3.76 9.66 -1.26
C THR A 97 -3.41 10.97 -1.96
N GLY A 98 -4.25 11.42 -2.90
CA GLY A 98 -4.08 12.68 -3.64
C GLY A 98 -2.64 12.91 -4.12
N ASN A 99 -2.16 14.14 -3.94
CA ASN A 99 -0.77 14.54 -4.23
C ASN A 99 0.14 14.48 -2.98
N PHE A 100 -0.33 13.87 -1.87
CA PHE A 100 0.43 13.76 -0.63
C PHE A 100 1.56 12.71 -0.67
N ARG A 101 1.91 12.22 -1.86
CA ARG A 101 3.19 11.56 -2.06
C ARG A 101 4.26 12.60 -1.81
N GLN A 102 4.67 12.76 -0.55
CA GLN A 102 5.90 13.43 -0.20
C GLN A 102 6.95 12.90 -1.16
N THR A 103 7.48 13.76 -2.02
CA THR A 103 8.74 13.53 -2.70
C THR A 103 9.69 13.21 -1.55
N ARG A 104 9.99 11.93 -1.34
CA ARG A 104 10.99 11.58 -0.34
C ARG A 104 12.23 12.33 -0.79
N ALA A 105 12.68 13.30 0.00
CA ALA A 105 13.96 13.97 -0.23
C ALA A 105 15.13 12.97 -0.22
N ARG A 106 14.88 11.75 0.27
CA ARG A 106 15.71 10.56 0.00
C ARG A 106 15.18 9.81 -1.20
N ALA A 107 15.97 9.77 -2.27
CA ALA A 107 15.85 8.75 -3.28
C ALA A 107 15.62 7.39 -2.61
N SER A 108 14.57 6.69 -3.05
CA SER A 108 14.42 5.27 -2.73
C SER A 108 15.72 4.57 -3.12
N THR A 109 16.20 3.63 -2.30
CA THR A 109 17.27 2.70 -2.67
C THR A 109 16.78 1.72 -3.75
N SER A 110 16.18 2.20 -4.83
CA SER A 110 16.02 1.40 -6.04
C SER A 110 17.41 1.26 -6.62
N THR A 111 18.07 0.16 -6.26
CA THR A 111 19.43 -0.18 -6.64
C THR A 111 19.60 -0.28 -8.15
N SER A 112 18.57 -0.69 -8.89
CA SER A 112 18.67 -0.89 -10.34
C SER A 112 18.99 0.39 -11.12
N GLU A 113 18.26 1.49 -10.87
CA GLU A 113 18.45 2.76 -11.58
C GLU A 113 19.80 3.40 -11.23
N SER A 114 20.18 3.35 -9.94
CA SER A 114 21.43 3.94 -9.48
C SER A 114 22.65 3.12 -9.89
N GLU A 115 22.53 1.80 -10.00
CA GLU A 115 23.59 0.92 -10.53
C GLU A 115 23.83 1.17 -12.02
N ASN A 116 22.77 1.33 -12.81
CA ASN A 116 22.90 1.67 -14.24
C ASN A 116 23.64 2.99 -14.45
N ILE A 117 23.34 4.02 -13.66
CA ILE A 117 24.01 5.33 -13.76
C ILE A 117 25.46 5.24 -13.27
N ARG A 118 25.71 4.50 -12.19
CA ARG A 118 27.04 4.36 -11.60
C ARG A 118 28.01 3.62 -12.51
N LEU A 119 27.56 2.56 -13.17
CA LEU A 119 28.35 1.66 -14.02
C LEU A 119 28.23 1.98 -15.53
N ASN A 120 27.71 3.15 -15.90
CA ASN A 120 27.45 3.52 -17.30
C ASN A 120 28.72 3.74 -18.15
N GLY A 121 29.92 3.69 -17.57
CA GLY A 121 31.18 3.97 -18.25
C GLY A 121 31.35 5.42 -18.75
N LYS A 122 30.46 6.34 -18.37
CA LYS A 122 30.53 7.75 -18.73
C LYS A 122 31.41 8.52 -17.75
N LEU A 123 31.81 9.73 -18.14
CA LEU A 123 32.53 10.64 -17.25
C LEU A 123 31.61 11.06 -16.09
N HIS A 124 32.07 10.85 -14.85
CA HIS A 124 31.39 11.32 -13.64
C HIS A 124 32.11 12.56 -13.11
N SER A 125 31.35 13.63 -12.83
CA SER A 125 31.86 14.88 -12.29
C SER A 125 32.03 14.82 -10.78
N ILE A 126 33.20 15.21 -10.29
CA ILE A 126 33.51 15.30 -8.87
C ILE A 126 33.45 16.76 -8.45
N LEU A 127 32.65 17.05 -7.43
CA LEU A 127 32.55 18.36 -6.80
C LEU A 127 32.94 18.29 -5.33
N THR A 128 33.24 19.45 -4.75
CA THR A 128 33.58 19.58 -3.33
C THR A 128 32.40 20.21 -2.59
N GLY A 129 32.13 19.75 -1.37
CA GLY A 129 31.08 20.28 -0.54
C GLY A 129 31.21 19.88 0.92
N VAL A 130 30.07 19.70 1.59
CA VAL A 130 30.01 19.28 2.99
C VAL A 130 30.70 17.93 3.18
N ARG A 131 31.40 17.74 4.32
CA ARG A 131 32.02 16.46 4.67
C ARG A 131 30.97 15.34 4.70
N LYS A 132 31.20 14.31 3.89
CA LYS A 132 30.41 13.07 3.84
C LYS A 132 31.30 11.89 4.20
N ASP A 133 30.67 10.82 4.68
CA ASP A 133 31.36 9.55 4.88
C ASP A 133 31.61 8.90 3.51
N CYS A 134 32.83 8.40 3.28
CA CYS A 134 33.17 7.75 2.02
C CYS A 134 32.32 6.48 1.80
N LYS A 135 31.61 6.40 0.68
CA LYS A 135 30.69 5.29 0.36
C LYS A 135 31.42 3.94 0.27
N VAL A 136 32.70 3.95 -0.08
CA VAL A 136 33.53 2.76 -0.33
C VAL A 136 34.24 2.29 0.94
N CYS A 137 35.08 3.14 1.56
CA CYS A 137 35.93 2.72 2.68
C CYS A 137 35.38 3.03 4.07
N SER A 138 34.35 3.88 4.21
CA SER A 138 33.80 4.21 5.53
C SER A 138 32.91 3.09 6.06
N GLN A 139 33.28 2.53 7.21
CA GLN A 139 32.52 1.50 7.92
C GLN A 139 32.08 2.04 9.27
N ARG A 140 30.89 2.67 9.32
CA ARG A 140 30.35 3.29 10.54
C ARG A 140 30.16 2.31 11.72
N ASN A 141 29.95 1.04 11.41
CA ASN A 141 29.70 -0.01 12.40
C ASN A 141 30.97 -0.43 13.15
N ASN A 142 32.16 -0.10 12.61
CA ASN A 142 33.45 -0.48 13.18
C ASN A 142 34.13 0.75 13.79
N PRO A 143 34.47 0.74 15.10
CA PRO A 143 35.20 1.83 15.74
C PRO A 143 36.50 2.14 14.99
N GLY A 144 36.79 3.41 14.75
CA GLY A 144 38.01 3.85 14.05
C GLY A 144 38.01 3.69 12.53
N LYS A 145 37.03 3.00 11.92
CA LYS A 145 36.95 2.81 10.45
C LYS A 145 36.04 3.83 9.73
N ARG A 146 35.78 4.97 10.37
CA ARG A 146 35.02 6.07 9.75
C ARG A 146 35.97 6.95 8.94
N HIS A 147 35.85 6.90 7.62
CA HIS A 147 36.63 7.74 6.72
C HIS A 147 35.73 8.77 6.04
N GLN A 148 36.13 10.04 6.11
CA GLN A 148 35.36 11.16 5.57
C GLN A 148 36.08 11.82 4.40
N THR A 149 35.31 12.51 3.57
CA THR A 149 35.76 13.21 2.36
C THR A 149 34.85 14.40 2.12
N THR A 150 35.41 15.47 1.54
CA THR A 150 34.64 16.63 1.05
C THR A 150 34.24 16.46 -0.42
N TYR A 151 34.82 15.48 -1.12
CA TYR A 151 34.54 15.20 -2.52
C TYR A 151 33.33 14.27 -2.66
N TYR A 152 32.46 14.58 -3.63
CA TYR A 152 31.32 13.76 -3.99
C TYR A 152 31.10 13.73 -5.50
N CYS A 153 30.50 12.66 -6.00
CA CYS A 153 30.09 12.55 -7.40
C CYS A 153 28.75 13.27 -7.60
N ASP A 154 28.69 14.26 -8.48
CA ASP A 154 27.45 15.02 -8.74
C ASP A 154 26.55 14.34 -9.78
N THR A 155 27.13 13.50 -10.64
CA THR A 155 26.41 12.76 -11.70
C THR A 155 25.55 11.62 -11.15
N CYS A 156 25.88 11.08 -9.98
CA CYS A 156 25.09 10.03 -9.34
C CYS A 156 23.88 10.60 -8.58
N PRO A 157 22.70 9.93 -8.61
CA PRO A 157 21.47 10.42 -7.98
C PRO A 157 21.62 10.63 -6.47
N ASP A 158 22.40 9.78 -5.80
CA ASP A 158 22.62 9.84 -4.35
C ASP A 158 23.70 10.86 -3.92
N LYS A 159 24.37 11.50 -4.89
CA LYS A 159 25.53 12.36 -4.69
C LYS A 159 26.55 11.81 -3.66
N PRO A 160 27.06 10.57 -3.86
CA PRO A 160 27.85 9.85 -2.86
C PRO A 160 29.22 10.51 -2.63
N GLY A 161 29.63 10.59 -1.36
CA GLY A 161 30.97 11.02 -0.98
C GLY A 161 32.00 9.92 -1.23
N MET A 162 33.13 10.25 -1.84
CA MET A 162 34.23 9.31 -2.09
C MET A 162 35.59 10.00 -2.13
N HIS A 163 36.66 9.28 -1.83
CA HIS A 163 38.02 9.79 -2.00
C HIS A 163 38.42 9.78 -3.48
N LEU A 164 39.24 10.76 -3.88
CA LEU A 164 39.84 10.81 -5.20
C LEU A 164 40.72 9.57 -5.44
N GLY A 165 40.71 9.05 -6.67
CA GLY A 165 41.49 7.88 -7.05
C GLY A 165 40.76 6.56 -6.77
N SER A 166 41.30 5.74 -5.86
CA SER A 166 40.90 4.34 -5.71
C SER A 166 39.43 4.13 -5.31
N CYS A 167 38.90 4.96 -4.41
CA CYS A 167 37.50 4.87 -4.00
C CYS A 167 36.55 5.27 -5.14
N PHE A 168 36.90 6.32 -5.88
CA PHE A 168 36.13 6.74 -7.05
C PHE A 168 36.08 5.66 -8.13
N ILE A 169 37.25 5.12 -8.50
CA ILE A 169 37.34 4.05 -9.51
C ILE A 169 36.56 2.82 -9.04
N LYS A 170 36.76 2.33 -7.81
CA LYS A 170 36.04 1.16 -7.28
C LYS A 170 34.52 1.37 -7.33
N TYR A 171 34.03 2.55 -6.95
CA TYR A 171 32.60 2.84 -6.96
C TYR A 171 32.01 2.90 -8.37
N HIS A 172 32.74 3.35 -9.39
CA HIS A 172 32.18 3.47 -10.74
C HIS A 172 32.45 2.26 -11.66
N THR A 173 33.25 1.28 -11.21
CA THR A 173 33.66 0.13 -12.04
C THR A 173 33.20 -1.23 -11.52
N LYS A 174 33.09 -1.42 -10.20
CA LYS A 174 32.76 -2.73 -9.60
C LYS A 174 31.30 -2.81 -9.19
N GLN A 175 30.60 -3.89 -9.51
CA GLN A 175 29.27 -4.16 -8.94
C GLN A 175 29.35 -4.18 -7.39
N ASN A 176 30.26 -4.99 -6.85
CA ASN A 176 30.58 -5.05 -5.42
C ASN A 176 31.81 -4.19 -5.10
N TYR A 177 31.59 -3.06 -4.44
CA TYR A 177 32.65 -2.09 -4.11
C TYR A 177 33.03 -2.05 -2.62
N LYS A 178 32.24 -2.72 -1.76
CA LYS A 178 32.58 -2.91 -0.35
C LYS A 178 33.18 -4.30 -0.21
N ASP A 179 34.47 -4.32 0.12
CA ASP A 179 35.18 -5.52 0.57
C ASP A 179 34.84 -5.78 2.06
#